data_AF-A0A7J0D3A1-F1
#
_entry.id   AF-A0A7J0D3A1-F1
#
_cell.length_a   1.000
_cell.length_b   1.000
_cell.length_c   1.000
_cell.angle_alpha   90.00
_cell.angle_beta   90.00
_cell.angle_gamma   90.00
#
_symmetry.space_group_name_H-M   'P 1'
#
loop_
_entity.id
_entity.type
_entity.pdbx_description
1 polymer ?
#
loop_
_entity_poly.entity_id
_entity_poly.type
_entity_poly.pdbx_seq_one_letter_code
_entity_poly.pdbx_strand_id
1 'polypeptide(L)' 'MATVLSVSGSPSATSRTARLLLHLDDRLRDQGHDVVSLDVRTLPADALLGADFGHPAIVEATALFERVDGW' A
#
# COMPACT_ATOMS: atom_id res chain seq x y z
N MET A 1 -1.46 -18.73 -5.86
CA MET A 1 -0.74 -17.72 -5.07
C MET A 1 -0.65 -16.47 -5.92
N ALA A 2 -1.15 -15.35 -5.41
CA ALA A 2 -1.13 -14.06 -6.08
C ALA A 2 -0.48 -13.05 -5.15
N THR A 3 0.23 -12.08 -5.71
CA THR A 3 0.83 -10.97 -4.98
C THR A 3 -0.18 -9.82 -4.95
N VAL A 4 -0.65 -9.42 -3.78
CA VAL A 4 -1.67 -8.37 -3.61
C VAL A 4 -1.06 -7.17 -2.90
N LEU A 5 -1.24 -5.98 -3.48
CA LEU A 5 -0.88 -4.71 -2.84
C LEU A 5 -2.12 -4.13 -2.17
N SER A 6 -2.05 -4.02 -0.85
CA SER A 6 -3.08 -3.42 -0.02
C SER A 6 -2.75 -1.95 0.23
N VAL A 7 -3.56 -1.02 -0.30
CA VAL A 7 -3.27 0.42 -0.26
C VAL A 7 -4.25 1.17 0.65
N SER A 8 -3.72 1.79 1.69
CA SER A 8 -4.46 2.62 2.64
C SER A 8 -4.21 4.10 2.36
N GLY A 9 -5.24 4.80 1.89
CA GLY A 9 -5.23 6.25 1.67
C GLY A 9 -5.62 7.08 2.90
N SER A 10 -5.78 6.46 4.08
CA SER A 10 -6.25 7.19 5.25
C SER A 10 -5.14 8.00 5.93
N PRO A 11 -5.36 9.29 6.23
CA PRO A 11 -4.41 10.06 7.03
C PRO A 11 -4.36 9.60 8.50
N SER A 12 -5.29 8.73 8.94
CA SER A 12 -5.36 8.25 10.33
C SER A 12 -5.13 6.74 10.44
N ALA A 13 -4.22 6.36 11.34
CA ALA A 13 -3.91 4.97 11.67
C ALA A 13 -5.06 4.22 12.33
N THR A 14 -6.01 4.94 12.92
CA THR A 14 -7.16 4.37 13.62
C THR A 14 -8.45 4.43 12.80
N SER A 15 -8.37 4.80 11.51
CA SER A 15 -9.56 4.88 10.68
C SER A 15 -10.23 3.52 10.50
N ARG A 16 -11.56 3.54 10.34
CA ARG A 16 -12.35 2.32 10.12
C ARG A 16 -11.95 1.62 8.83
N THR A 17 -11.65 2.37 7.77
CA THR A 17 -11.21 1.81 6.49
C THR A 17 -9.83 1.17 6.58
N ALA A 18 -8.87 1.79 7.29
CA ALA A 18 -7.56 1.17 7.53
C ALA A 18 -7.69 -0.13 8.33
N ARG A 19 -8.55 -0.16 9.35
CA ARG A 19 -8.83 -1.40 10.12
C ARG A 19 -9.49 -2.49 9.28
N LEU A 20 -10.44 -2.12 8.42
CA LEU A 20 -11.07 -3.07 7.50
C LEU A 20 -10.03 -3.64 6.53
N LEU A 21 -9.15 -2.79 6.01
CA LEU A 21 -8.10 -3.21 5.09
C LEU A 21 -7.13 -4.20 5.76
N LEU A 22 -6.67 -3.90 6.98
CA LEU A 22 -5.85 -4.84 7.76
C LEU A 22 -6.56 -6.19 7.98
N HIS A 23 -7.85 -6.17 8.28
CA HIS A 23 -8.63 -7.40 8.42
C HIS A 23 -8.71 -8.21 7.11
N LEU A 24 -8.77 -7.54 5.96
CA LEU A 24 -8.74 -8.20 4.65
C LEU A 24 -7.36 -8.77 4.34
N ASP A 25 -6.29 -8.05 4.70
CA ASP A 25 -4.92 -8.50 4.50
C ASP A 25 -4.68 -9.84 5.22
N ASP A 26 -5.11 -9.96 6.48
CA ASP A 26 -5.00 -11.19 7.26
C ASP A 26 -5.74 -12.35 6.57
N ARG A 27 -6.97 -12.10 6.10
CA ARG A 27 -7.77 -13.12 5.40
C ARG A 27 -7.15 -13.56 4.07
N LEU A 28 -6.48 -12.67 3.35
CA LEU A 28 -5.80 -13.00 2.09
C LEU A 28 -4.53 -13.81 2.35
N ARG A 29 -3.77 -13.48 3.41
CA ARG A 29 -2.62 -14.27 3.84
C ARG A 29 -3.04 -15.69 4.26
N ASP A 30 -4.14 -15.83 4.99
CA ASP A 30 -4.70 -17.13 5.39
C ASP A 30 -5.10 -18.00 4.18
N GLN A 31 -5.42 -17.38 3.04
CA GLN A 31 -5.72 -18.07 1.77
C GLN A 31 -4.45 -18.41 0.95
N GLY A 32 -3.26 -18.07 1.45
CA GLY A 32 -1.98 -18.35 0.79
C GLY A 32 -1.58 -17.33 -0.28
N HIS A 33 -2.08 -16.09 -0.19
CA HIS A 33 -1.60 -14.96 -1.01
C HIS A 33 -0.42 -14.25 -0.34
N ASP A 34 0.47 -13.68 -1.15
CA ASP A 34 1.48 -12.74 -0.65
C ASP A 34 0.85 -11.35 -0.61
N VAL A 35 0.82 -10.71 0.55
CA VAL A 35 0.12 -9.43 0.76
C VAL A 35 1.10 -8.42 1.30
N VAL A 36 1.36 -7.39 0.50
CA VAL A 36 2.18 -6.24 0.88
C VAL A 36 1.27 -5.06 1.18
N SER A 37 1.49 -4.38 2.31
CA SER A 37 0.66 -3.26 2.74
C SER A 37 1.39 -1.92 2.53
N LEU A 38 0.72 -0.93 1.95
CA LEU A 38 1.20 0.43 1.73
C LEU A 38 0.23 1.44 2.38
N ASP A 39 0.68 2.07 3.46
CA ASP A 39 0.02 3.25 4.02
C ASP A 39 0.53 4.51 3.29
N VAL A 40 -0.28 5.11 2.42
CA VAL A 40 0.15 6.31 1.63
C VAL A 40 0.60 7.46 2.54
N ARG A 41 0.02 7.55 3.75
CA ARG A 41 0.38 8.58 4.75
C ARG A 41 1.81 8.49 5.28
N THR A 42 2.52 7.37 5.07
CA THR A 42 3.91 7.23 5.48
C THR A 42 4.89 7.68 4.39
N LEU A 43 4.39 7.99 3.18
CA LEU A 43 5.20 8.57 2.12
C LEU A 43 5.53 10.04 2.45
N PRO A 44 6.68 10.55 1.98
CA PRO A 44 7.01 11.98 2.09
C PRO A 44 5.97 12.83 1.38
N ALA A 45 5.27 13.66 2.16
CA ALA A 45 4.13 14.44 1.66
C ALA A 45 4.55 15.51 0.65
N ASP A 46 5.73 16.11 0.84
CA ASP A 46 6.35 17.06 -0.07
C ASP A 46 6.67 16.42 -1.43
N ALA A 47 7.25 15.22 -1.43
CA ALA A 47 7.51 14.49 -2.67
C ALA A 47 6.21 14.08 -3.38
N LEU A 48 5.22 13.57 -2.62
CA LEU A 48 3.96 13.10 -3.17
C LEU A 48 3.11 14.25 -3.75
N LEU A 49 2.95 15.34 -2.99
CA LEU A 49 2.14 16.50 -3.42
C LEU A 49 2.89 17.40 -4.40
N GLY A 50 4.21 17.43 -4.33
CA GLY A 50 5.09 18.14 -5.27
C GLY A 50 5.34 17.38 -6.58
N ALA A 51 4.82 16.16 -6.73
CA ALA A 51 5.03 15.29 -7.88
C ALA A 51 6.52 14.99 -8.17
N ASP A 52 7.33 14.83 -7.12
CA ASP A 52 8.72 14.39 -7.25
C ASP A 52 8.77 12.87 -7.46
N PHE A 53 8.62 12.46 -8.72
CA PHE A 53 8.71 11.05 -9.12
C PHE A 53 10.13 10.47 -9.00
N GLY A 54 11.16 11.31 -8.81
CA GLY A 54 12.53 10.88 -8.59
C GLY A 54 12.85 10.55 -7.13
N HIS A 55 11.97 10.93 -6.20
CA HIS A 55 12.18 10.70 -4.78
C HIS A 55 12.24 9.17 -4.49
N PRO A 56 13.26 8.66 -3.77
CA PRO A 56 13.45 7.23 -3.54
C PRO A 56 12.21 6.50 -3.00
N ALA A 57 11.51 7.10 -2.04
CA ALA A 57 10.28 6.53 -1.49
C ALA A 57 9.12 6.44 -2.50
N ILE A 58 9.05 7.34 -3.48
CA ILE A 58 8.04 7.29 -4.55
C ILE A 58 8.41 6.20 -5.55
N VAL A 59 9.67 6.11 -5.93
CA VAL A 59 10.18 5.03 -6.80
C VAL A 59 9.94 3.65 -6.18
N GLU A 60 10.21 3.49 -4.88
CA GLU A 60 9.96 2.23 -4.17
C GLU A 60 8.46 1.89 -4.13
N ALA A 61 7.60 2.88 -3.88
CA ALA A 61 6.16 2.71 -3.92
C ALA A 61 5.68 2.29 -5.32
N THR A 62 6.14 2.94 -6.39
CA THR A 62 5.81 2.56 -7.77
C THR A 62 6.27 1.14 -8.09
N ALA A 63 7.47 0.75 -7.65
CA ALA A 63 7.97 -0.61 -7.82
C ALA A 63 7.12 -1.67 -7.09
N LEU A 64 6.36 -1.31 -6.03
CA LEU A 64 5.38 -2.21 -5.44
C LEU A 64 4.21 -2.48 -6.40
N PHE A 65 3.67 -1.45 -7.06
CA PHE A 65 2.57 -1.59 -8.02
C PHE A 65 2.96 -2.45 -9.23
N GLU A 66 4.21 -2.38 -9.69
CA GLU A 66 4.69 -3.19 -10.82
C GLU A 66 4.77 -4.69 -10.51
N ARG A 67 4.82 -5.07 -9.23
CA ARG A 67 5.02 -6.46 -8.79
C ARG A 67 3.74 -7.24 -8.52
N VAL A 68 2.57 -6.61 -8.53
CA VAL A 68 1.33 -7.23 -8.03
C VAL A 68 0.41 -7.79 -9.11
N ASP A 69 -0.29 -8.86 -8.74
CA ASP A 69 -1.24 -9.60 -9.55
C ASP A 69 -2.65 -9.04 -9.31
N GLY A 70 -3.09 -8.14 -10.18
CA GLY A 70 -4.42 -7.52 -10.10
C GLY A 70 -4.33 -6.03 -10.39
N TRP A 71 -5.01 -5.59 -11.44
CA TRP A 71 -5.09 -4.21 -11.92
C TRP A 71 -6.54 -3.75 -11.88
#